data_AF-A0A2X1RUU3-F1
#
_entry.id   AF-A0A2X1RUU3-F1
#
_cell.length_a   1.000
_cell.length_b   1.000
_cell.length_c   1.000
_cell.angle_alpha   90.00
_cell.angle_beta   90.00
_cell.angle_gamma   90.00
#
_symmetry.space_group_name_H-M   'P 1'
#
loop_
_entity.id
_entity.type
_entity.pdbx_description
1 polymer ?
#
loop_
_entity_poly.entity_id
_entity_poly.type
_entity_poly.pdbx_seq_one_letter_code
_entity_poly.pdbx_strand_id
1 'polypeptide(L)' 'MQPKILLLDEPTNGLDRKNTEKLTALLRELSLPILISSHHHGFINELATEIISL' A
#
# COMPACT_ATOMS: atom_id res chain seq x y z
N MET A 1 12.19 2.64 19.02
CA MET A 1 12.88 2.47 17.72
C MET A 1 11.90 2.85 16.62
N GLN A 2 12.31 3.63 15.61
CA GLN A 2 11.49 3.89 14.42
C GLN A 2 11.78 2.82 13.36
N PRO A 3 10.74 2.21 12.74
CA PRO A 3 10.94 1.26 11.66
C PRO A 3 11.55 1.94 10.43
N LYS A 4 12.45 1.24 9.73
CA LYS A 4 13.10 1.74 8.51
C LYS A 4 12.35 1.39 7.23
N ILE A 5 11.42 0.44 7.30
CA ILE A 5 10.63 -0.07 6.17
C ILE A 5 9.29 -0.60 6.70
N LEU A 6 8.25 -0.51 5.89
CA LEU A 6 6.95 -1.11 6.14
C LEU A 6 6.70 -2.22 5.10
N LEU A 7 6.27 -3.39 5.58
CA LEU A 7 5.91 -4.54 4.75
C LEU A 7 4.42 -4.81 4.96
N LEU A 8 3.65 -4.87 3.87
CA LEU A 8 2.22 -5.11 3.91
C LEU A 8 1.86 -6.26 2.98
N ASP A 9 1.14 -7.25 3.50
CA ASP A 9 0.60 -8.35 2.71
C ASP A 9 -0.92 -8.23 2.64
N GLU A 10 -1.43 -8.04 1.42
CA GLU A 10 -2.85 -7.84 1.11
C GLU A 10 -3.56 -6.79 1.98
N PRO A 11 -3.04 -5.54 2.07
CA PRO A 11 -3.52 -4.57 3.05
C PRO A 11 -4.93 -4.01 2.75
N THR A 12 -5.46 -4.23 1.55
CA THR A 12 -6.82 -3.85 1.17
C THR A 12 -7.84 -4.96 1.44
N ASN A 13 -7.42 -6.13 1.91
CA ASN A 13 -8.30 -7.26 2.11
C ASN A 13 -9.37 -6.95 3.18
N GLY A 14 -10.64 -7.25 2.88
CA GLY A 14 -11.77 -6.96 3.77
C GLY A 14 -12.14 -5.47 3.91
N LEU A 15 -11.46 -4.57 3.18
CA LEU A 15 -11.83 -3.15 3.16
C LEU A 15 -12.89 -2.86 2.11
N ASP A 16 -13.84 -2.00 2.48
CA ASP A 16 -14.68 -1.34 1.49
C ASP A 16 -13.89 -0.26 0.74
N ARG A 17 -14.46 0.24 -0.37
CA ARG A 17 -13.80 1.26 -1.21
C ARG A 17 -13.37 2.50 -0.41
N LYS A 18 -14.22 2.98 0.50
CA LYS A 18 -13.93 4.19 1.30
C LYS A 18 -12.73 3.98 2.23
N ASN A 19 -12.60 2.80 2.82
CA ASN A 19 -11.49 2.47 3.69
C ASN A 19 -10.21 2.19 2.90
N THR A 20 -10.31 1.61 1.70
CA THR A 20 -9.18 1.49 0.77
C THR A 20 -8.63 2.86 0.37
N GLU A 21 -9.50 3.81 0.01
CA GLU A 21 -9.10 5.20 -0.32
C GLU A 21 -8.39 5.88 0.88
N LYS A 22 -8.92 5.72 2.10
CA LYS A 22 -8.28 6.25 3.32
C LYS A 22 -6.92 5.63 3.60
N LEU A 23 -6.82 4.30 3.48
CA LEU A 23 -5.55 3.59 3.66
C LEU A 23 -4.53 4.09 2.64
N THR A 24 -4.95 4.25 1.38
CA THR A 24 -4.10 4.74 0.29
C THR A 24 -3.56 6.13 0.59
N ALA A 25 -4.43 7.06 1.02
CA ALA A 25 -4.02 8.40 1.42
C ALA A 25 -3.02 8.38 2.58
N LEU A 26 -3.27 7.56 3.61
CA LEU A 26 -2.38 7.42 4.76
C LEU A 26 -1.00 6.88 4.34
N LEU A 27 -0.96 5.86 3.48
CA LEU A 27 0.31 5.27 3.02
C LEU A 27 1.11 6.24 2.14
N ARG A 28 0.47 7.14 1.39
CA ARG A 28 1.15 8.19 0.62
C ARG A 28 1.84 9.24 1.49
N GLU A 29 1.32 9.51 2.68
CA GLU A 29 1.89 10.50 3.60
C GLU A 29 3.09 9.96 4.38
N LEU A 30 3.35 8.66 4.31
CA LEU A 30 4.46 8.02 5.00
C LEU A 30 5.80 8.32 4.31
N SER A 31 6.68 9.04 5.01
CA SER A 31 8.06 9.25 4.60
C SER A 31 8.98 8.05 4.90
N LEU A 32 8.52 6.83 4.61
CA LEU A 32 9.30 5.61 4.75
C LEU A 32 9.11 4.68 3.55
N PRO A 33 10.14 3.90 3.16
CA PRO A 33 10.00 2.87 2.12
C PRO A 33 8.92 1.85 2.48
N ILE A 34 8.11 1.46 1.50
CA ILE A 34 7.02 0.50 1.67
C ILE A 34 7.16 -0.59 0.62
N LEU A 35 7.07 -1.86 1.04
CA LEU A 35 6.88 -3.01 0.16
C LEU A 35 5.48 -3.56 0.38
N ILE A 36 4.73 -3.68 -0.72
CA ILE A 36 3.32 -4.10 -0.70
C ILE A 36 3.17 -5.33 -1.60
N SER A 37 2.53 -6.36 -1.07
CA SER A 37 1.94 -7.48 -1.84
C SER A 37 0.44 -7.24 -1.94
N SER A 38 -0.10 -7.18 -3.17
CA SER A 38 -1.54 -7.05 -3.40
C SER A 38 -1.92 -7.52 -4.80
N HIS A 39 -3.17 -7.97 -4.96
CA HIS A 39 -3.80 -8.19 -6.26
C HIS A 39 -4.68 -7.00 -6.71
N HIS A 40 -4.80 -5.93 -5.92
CA HIS A 40 -5.70 -4.82 -6.21
C HIS A 40 -5.05 -3.73 -7.09
N HIS A 41 -5.21 -3.84 -8.41
CA HIS A 41 -4.55 -2.95 -9.38
C HIS A 41 -4.76 -1.44 -9.13
N GLY A 42 -5.97 -1.00 -8.78
CA GLY A 42 -6.24 0.41 -8.51
C GLY A 42 -5.46 0.97 -7.31
N PHE A 43 -5.18 0.12 -6.32
CA PHE A 43 -4.43 0.47 -5.11
C PHE A 43 -2.94 0.55 -5.41
N ILE A 44 -2.43 -0.44 -6.16
CA ILE A 44 -1.04 -0.48 -6.62
C ILE A 44 -0.73 0.71 -7.52
N ASN A 45 -1.56 1.01 -8.51
CA ASN A 45 -1.34 2.13 -9.43
C ASN A 45 -1.32 3.49 -8.72
N GLU A 46 -1.98 3.59 -7.57
CA GLU A 46 -2.00 4.81 -6.79
C GLU A 46 -0.75 4.98 -5.90
N LEU A 47 -0.18 3.88 -5.40
CA LEU A 47 0.93 3.91 -4.43
C LEU A 47 2.31 3.58 -5.01
N ALA A 48 2.37 2.67 -5.96
CA ALA A 48 3.62 2.04 -6.36
C ALA A 48 4.50 3.00 -7.15
N THR A 49 5.76 3.13 -6.72
CA THR A 49 6.81 3.79 -7.50
C THR A 49 7.45 2.84 -8.50
N GLU A 50 7.43 1.53 -8.19
CA GLU A 50 7.96 0.44 -9.01
C GLU A 50 7.05 -0.77 -8.83
N ILE A 51 6.83 -1.54 -9.90
CA ILE A 51 5.98 -2.74 -9.89
C ILE A 51 6.78 -3.93 -10.40
N ILE A 52 6.85 -4.98 -9.59
CA ILE A 52 7.38 -6.27 -9.99
C ILE A 52 6.19 -7.21 -10.16
N SER A 53 6.02 -7.76 -11.36
CA SER A 53 5.00 -8.78 -11.66
C SER A 53 5.70 -10.08 -12.04
N LEU A 54 5.15 -11.20 -11.57
CA LEU A 54 5.51 -12.56 -11.99
C LEU A 54 4.52 -13.07 -13.03
#